data_AF-A0A317DEV2-F1
#
_entry.id   AF-A0A317DEV2-F1
#
_cell.length_a   1.000
_cell.length_b   1.000
_cell.length_c   1.000
_cell.angle_alpha   90.00
_cell.angle_beta   90.00
_cell.angle_gamma   90.00
#
_symmetry.space_group_name_H-M   'P 1'
#
loop_
_entity.id
_entity.type
_entity.pdbx_description
1 polymer ?
#
loop_
_entity_poly.entity_id
_entity_poly.type
_entity_poly.pdbx_seq_one_letter_code
_entity_poly.pdbx_strand_id
1 'polypeptide(L)' 'MTSLDEATTLAVALRDSLGHVTAIDFGETTLSEEDRQFLRTRIWCDAKLDRAARCRRRNDHDGSCGATDEGPHR' A
#
# COMPACT_ATOMS: atom_id res chain seq x y z
N MET A 1 11.39 17.17 -8.55
CA MET A 1 10.63 15.95 -8.89
C MET A 1 11.04 14.87 -7.91
N THR A 2 10.13 14.42 -7.05
CA THR A 2 10.36 13.25 -6.20
C THR A 2 10.30 12.00 -7.06
N SER A 3 11.23 11.07 -6.88
CA SER A 3 11.18 9.78 -7.58
C SER A 3 10.01 8.92 -7.08
N LEU A 4 9.61 7.89 -7.85
CA LEU A 4 8.55 6.95 -7.43
C LEU A 4 8.88 6.27 -6.08
N ASP A 5 10.15 5.98 -5.84
CA ASP A 5 10.64 5.41 -4.57
C ASP A 5 10.48 6.36 -3.39
N GLU A 6 10.83 7.64 -3.57
CA GLU A 6 10.64 8.67 -2.54
C GLU A 6 9.15 8.89 -2.25
N ALA A 7 8.32 8.96 -3.30
CA ALA A 7 6.88 9.08 -3.15
C ALA A 7 6.26 7.85 -2.47
N THR A 8 6.78 6.65 -2.76
CA THR A 8 6.39 5.41 -2.08
C THR A 8 6.77 5.44 -0.60
N THR A 9 7.97 5.92 -0.28
CA THR A 9 8.45 6.06 1.10
C THR A 9 7.57 7.03 1.88
N LEU A 10 7.18 8.16 1.26
CA LEU A 10 6.24 9.10 1.85
C LEU A 10 4.87 8.47 2.10
N ALA A 11 4.32 7.71 1.14
CA ALA A 11 3.04 7.03 1.30
C ALA A 11 3.04 6.05 2.49
N VAL A 12 4.14 5.32 2.68
CA VAL A 12 4.33 4.43 3.84
C VAL A 12 4.37 5.23 5.13
N ALA A 13 5.17 6.30 5.20
CA ALA A 13 5.27 7.14 6.39
C ALA A 13 3.91 7.77 6.77
N LEU A 14 3.11 8.18 5.78
CA LEU A 14 1.75 8.68 6.00
C LEU A 14 0.83 7.61 6.57
N ARG A 15 0.87 6.39 6.02
CA ARG A 15 0.08 5.26 6.55
C ARG A 15 0.45 4.94 7.99
N ASP A 16 1.73 4.90 8.30
CA ASP A 16 2.20 4.57 9.66
C ASP A 16 1.81 5.68 10.65
N SER A 17 1.93 6.95 10.25
CA SER A 17 1.56 8.09 11.08
C SER A 17 0.04 8.20 11.29
N LEU A 18 -0.74 8.00 10.24
CA LEU A 18 -2.20 8.17 10.23
C LEU A 18 -2.97 6.87 10.40
N GLY A 19 -2.31 5.76 10.74
CA GLY A 19 -2.96 4.45 10.92
C GLY A 19 -4.02 4.43 12.04
N HIS A 20 -4.01 5.43 12.92
CA HIS A 20 -5.02 5.65 13.94
C HIS A 20 -6.32 6.30 13.40
N VAL A 21 -6.30 6.88 12.20
CA VAL A 21 -7.44 7.52 11.56
C VAL A 21 -8.21 6.49 10.74
N THR A 22 -9.26 5.92 11.33
CA THR A 22 -10.08 4.86 10.69
C THR A 22 -10.92 5.34 9.50
N ALA A 23 -11.00 6.64 9.28
CA ALA A 23 -11.68 7.23 8.12
C ALA A 23 -10.83 7.19 6.83
N ILE A 24 -9.53 6.90 6.92
CA ILE A 24 -8.62 6.87 5.77
C ILE A 24 -8.31 5.41 5.43
N ASP A 25 -8.66 5.00 4.22
CA ASP A 25 -8.26 3.70 3.66
C ASP A 25 -7.03 3.87 2.77
N PHE A 26 -5.87 3.48 3.30
CA PHE A 26 -4.63 3.49 2.55
C PHE A 26 -4.53 2.36 1.51
N GLY A 27 -5.36 1.31 1.59
CA GLY A 27 -5.30 0.17 0.68
C GLY A 27 -5.51 0.53 -0.80
N GLU A 28 -6.29 1.59 -1.06
CA GLU A 28 -6.62 2.03 -2.42
C GLU A 28 -5.67 3.13 -2.96
N THR A 29 -4.55 3.40 -2.28
CA THR A 29 -3.63 4.45 -2.71
C THR A 29 -2.85 4.05 -3.96
N THR A 30 -2.79 4.99 -4.91
CA THR A 30 -2.00 4.87 -6.14
C THR A 30 -1.06 6.06 -6.30
N LEU A 31 0.14 5.82 -6.82
CA LEU A 31 1.10 6.85 -7.22
C LEU A 31 1.26 6.87 -8.73
N SER A 32 1.57 8.05 -9.25
CA SER A 32 1.89 8.28 -10.64
C SER A 32 3.03 9.28 -10.73
N GLU A 33 3.92 9.09 -11.71
CA GLU A 33 4.86 10.16 -12.07
C GLU A 33 4.06 11.33 -12.66
N GLU A 34 4.48 12.57 -12.39
CA GLU A 34 3.80 13.79 -12.86
C GLU A 34 3.62 13.80 -14.39
N ASP A 35 4.65 13.36 -15.10
CA ASP A 35 4.65 13.28 -16.57
C ASP A 35 3.90 12.04 -17.10
N ARG A 36 3.51 11.11 -16.23
CA ARG A 36 2.84 9.85 -16.57
C ARG A 36 1.65 9.57 -15.65
N GLN A 37 0.80 10.58 -15.47
CA GLN A 37 -0.40 10.49 -14.62
C GLN A 37 -1.38 9.36 -14.99
N PHE A 38 -1.30 8.84 -16.21
CA PHE A 38 -2.10 7.68 -16.63
C PHE A 38 -1.58 6.35 -16.07
N LEU A 39 -0.31 6.28 -15.63
CA LEU A 39 0.26 5.11 -14.97
C LEU A 39 -0.02 5.20 -13.47
N ARG A 40 -1.00 4.44 -13.00
CA ARG A 40 -1.35 4.36 -11.58
C ARG A 40 -0.69 3.14 -10.95
N THR A 41 0.46 3.34 -10.34
CA THR A 41 1.16 2.31 -9.56
C THR A 41 0.46 2.14 -8.23
N ARG A 42 -0.06 0.94 -7.94
CA ARG A 42 -0.66 0.64 -6.64
C ARG A 42 0.44 0.38 -5.62
N ILE A 43 0.31 0.92 -4.41
CA ILE A 43 1.34 0.78 -3.36
C ILE A 43 1.09 -0.44 -2.46
N TRP A 44 -0.19 -0.77 -2.27
CA TRP A 44 -0.64 -1.90 -1.46
C TRP A 44 -1.40 -2.92 -2.30
N CYS A 45 -1.31 -4.19 -1.92
CA CYS A 45 -2.00 -5.29 -2.60
C CYS A 45 -3.52 -5.14 -2.50
N ASP A 46 -4.03 -4.90 -1.28
CA ASP A 46 -5.44 -4.61 -1.01
C ASP A 46 -6.43 -5.69 -1.49
N ALA A 47 -5.95 -6.89 -1.77
CA ALA A 47 -6.79 -8.03 -2.15
C ALA A 47 -7.82 -8.33 -1.05
N LYS A 48 -9.06 -8.63 -1.46
CA LYS A 48 -10.13 -9.05 -0.54
C LYS A 48 -9.79 -10.40 0.10
N LEU A 49 -9.94 -10.49 1.41
CA LEU A 49 -9.79 -11.70 2.21
C LEU A 49 -11.17 -12.24 2.64
N ASP A 50 -11.24 -13.53 2.96
CA ASP A 50 -12.49 -14.27 3.25
C ASP A 50 -13.33 -13.71 4.42
N ARG A 51 -12.73 -12.86 5.28
CA ARG A 51 -13.38 -12.29 6.48
C ARG A 51 -13.72 -10.80 6.38
N ALA A 52 -14.01 -10.29 5.18
CA ALA A 52 -14.21 -8.86 4.92
C ALA A 52 -12.98 -7.97 5.25
N ALA A 53 -11.83 -8.59 5.54
CA ALA A 53 -10.56 -7.91 5.68
C ALA A 53 -9.91 -7.72 4.29
N ARG A 54 -8.93 -6.81 4.21
CA ARG A 54 -8.10 -6.62 3.03
C ARG A 54 -6.64 -6.90 3.33
N CYS A 55 -5.90 -7.32 2.31
CA CYS A 55 -4.46 -7.51 2.41
C CYS A 55 -3.78 -6.18 2.75
N ARG A 56 -2.97 -6.17 3.81
CA ARG A 56 -2.26 -4.97 4.28
C ARG A 56 -0.83 -4.84 3.75
N ARG A 57 -0.37 -5.83 2.97
CA ARG A 57 1.00 -5.88 2.42
C ARG A 57 1.18 -4.98 1.19
N ARG A 58 2.44 -4.74 0.82
CA ARG A 58 2.82 -4.02 -0.41
C ARG A 58 2.25 -4.69 -1.66
N ASN A 59 2.04 -3.90 -2.71
CA ASN A 59 1.71 -4.46 -4.02
C ASN A 59 2.84 -5.40 -4.48
N ASP A 60 2.47 -6.46 -5.20
CA ASP A 60 3.40 -7.50 -5.69
C ASP A 60 4.23 -8.20 -4.59
N HIS A 61 3.68 -8.28 -3.36
CA HIS A 61 4.34 -9.03 -2.29
C HIS A 61 4.38 -10.53 -2.58
N ASP A 62 5.44 -11.19 -2.11
CA ASP A 62 5.53 -12.65 -2.14
C ASP A 62 4.58 -13.30 -1.10
N GLY A 63 4.19 -14.55 -1.38
CA GLY A 63 3.37 -15.37 -0.49
C GLY A 63 1.88 -14.99 -0.44
N SER A 64 1.11 -15.74 0.36
CA SER A 64 -0.36 -15.56 0.44
C SER A 64 -0.75 -14.25 1.12
N CYS A 65 -1.79 -13.58 0.61
CA CYS A 65 -2.30 -12.34 1.18
C CYS A 65 -2.69 -12.48 2.67
N GLY A 66 -2.47 -11.41 3.45
CA GLY A 66 -2.71 -11.40 4.89
C GLY A 66 -3.06 -10.01 5.42
N ALA A 67 -3.81 -9.98 6.52
CA ALA A 67 -4.27 -8.72 7.16
C ALA A 67 -3.19 -8.04 8.02
N THR A 68 -2.06 -8.71 8.25
CA THR A 68 -0.90 -8.20 8.98
C THR A 68 0.27 -8.03 8.03
N ASP A 69 1.07 -6.97 8.19
CA ASP A 69 2.33 -6.78 7.46
C ASP A 69 3.42 -7.81 7.83
N GLU A 70 3.07 -8.79 8.65
CA GLU A 70 3.92 -9.91 9.04
C GLU A 70 3.95 -10.93 7.89
N GLY A 71 4.79 -10.68 6.88
CA GLY A 71 5.35 -11.75 6.05
C GLY A 71 6.11 -12.74 6.95
N PRO A 72 6.19 -14.03 6.60
CA PRO A 72 6.91 -14.99 7.43
C PRO A 72 8.38 -14.55 7.53
N HIS A 73 8.81 -14.15 8.73
CA HIS A 73 10.22 -13.96 9.03
C HIS A 73 10.94 -15.29 8.79
N ARG A 74 11.84 -15.33 7.80
CA ARG A 74 12.77 -16.43 7.60
C ARG A 74 14.16 -15.89 7.32
#